data_AF-A0A673BWS4-F1
#
_entry.id   AF-A0A673BWS4-F1
#
_cell.length_a   1.000
_cell.length_b   1.000
_cell.length_c   1.000
_cell.angle_alpha   90.00
_cell.angle_beta   90.00
_cell.angle_gamma   90.00
#
_symmetry.space_group_name_H-M   'P 1'
#
loop_
_entity.id
_entity.type
_entity.pdbx_description
1 polymer ?
#
loop_
_entity_poly.entity_id
_entity_poly.type
_entity_poly.pdbx_seq_one_letter_code
_entity_poly.pdbx_strand_id
1 'polypeptide(L)'
;ASTKYIAPIIYWLFVFFVFLKIHLYPVRPATMTYDDVTHLTAKIKPKQQRVELEMAIDAMSPNYCRSKGEQIALNVDGTSYDETNTYSAKMMDKQTFSSIQATTNTSRYAAAVFRKGELHVTPLTGILQMRPSFSYLDKADNKTREREATNEGGDSSQDEAEEEAKAITVRFARPESEQARQRRIQSYEFLQKKQAEEPWIHLRYHGVKDGRSEHEKQYLFCQSVDTSENSELVKSPKEYLAMLMPPLTEEKVVKPVGPSNVLSMAQLRTLPLGEQVKTLMKNVKVMPFANLMGLLASGTDSTAVLRCIQQVALLVQGNWVVKSDVLYPKNTCSPHSGVPAEVLCRGRDFVMWRFTLERSVMRKEVASIIKLPPEDVKEFLEHVAVPRVNRGWEFLLPTDVDFIKKHPDVAHRQNMLWLGIQSKLEKVFVFSKEDFMPKSCPQPEPVHIPGDHVLKVAQERAHTNQSTLMKELTVKKENFKAGGSVCIKQEPISDREDEPMDTSSCLLNGSVNGFPGYFSSVPTKELTLLNKRVLNKI
;
A
#
# COMPACT_ATOMS: atom_id res chain seq x y z
N ALA A 1 20.84 -9.28 -36.24
CA ALA A 1 19.39 -9.43 -36.50
C ALA A 1 18.67 -9.45 -35.16
N SER A 2 17.68 -8.57 -34.95
CA SER A 2 16.89 -8.57 -33.71
C SER A 2 15.87 -9.70 -33.79
N THR A 3 16.09 -10.78 -33.05
CA THR A 3 15.12 -11.86 -32.91
C THR A 3 13.87 -11.30 -32.24
N LYS A 4 12.84 -10.97 -33.02
CA LYS A 4 11.52 -10.67 -32.47
C LYS A 4 11.06 -11.94 -31.76
N TYR A 5 10.98 -11.91 -30.44
CA TYR A 5 10.27 -12.92 -29.68
C TYR A 5 8.79 -12.83 -30.08
N ILE A 6 8.39 -13.66 -31.03
CA ILE A 6 6.99 -13.89 -31.34
C ILE A 6 6.42 -14.58 -30.10
N ALA A 7 5.59 -13.87 -29.34
CA ALA A 7 4.90 -14.47 -28.20
C ALA A 7 4.06 -15.65 -28.70
N PRO A 8 4.10 -16.82 -28.04
CA PRO A 8 3.34 -17.98 -28.47
C PRO A 8 1.84 -17.65 -28.41
N ILE A 9 1.10 -18.07 -29.42
CA ILE A 9 -0.36 -17.90 -29.44
C ILE A 9 -0.96 -18.89 -28.45
N ILE A 10 -1.77 -18.40 -27.52
CA ILE A 10 -2.38 -19.21 -26.46
C ILE A 10 -3.84 -19.48 -26.82
N TYR A 11 -4.21 -20.75 -26.91
CA TYR A 11 -5.56 -21.21 -27.17
C TYR A 11 -6.18 -21.83 -25.92
N TRP A 12 -7.46 -21.54 -25.68
CA TRP A 12 -8.21 -22.07 -24.54
C TRP A 12 -9.26 -23.09 -25.00
N LEU A 13 -9.22 -24.30 -24.43
CA LEU A 13 -10.07 -25.42 -24.83
C LEU A 13 -11.23 -25.64 -23.86
N PHE A 14 -12.46 -25.39 -24.32
CA PHE A 14 -13.67 -25.71 -23.58
C PHE A 14 -14.16 -27.17 -23.74
N VAL A 15 -13.75 -27.87 -24.80
CA VAL A 15 -14.39 -29.13 -25.23
C VAL A 15 -14.18 -30.30 -24.25
N PHE A 16 -13.12 -30.28 -23.42
CA PHE A 16 -12.75 -31.40 -22.54
C PHE A 16 -12.81 -31.09 -21.03
N PHE A 17 -13.72 -30.21 -20.62
CA PHE A 17 -13.81 -29.68 -19.24
C PHE A 17 -14.01 -30.71 -18.10
N VAL A 18 -14.48 -31.92 -18.42
CA VAL A 18 -15.15 -32.80 -17.43
C VAL A 18 -14.28 -33.96 -16.89
N PHE A 19 -13.20 -34.34 -17.59
CA PHE A 19 -12.54 -35.63 -17.30
C PHE A 19 -11.04 -35.59 -17.02
N LEU A 20 -10.29 -34.56 -17.43
CA LEU A 20 -8.83 -34.54 -17.34
C LEU A 20 -8.33 -34.45 -15.88
N LYS A 21 -7.52 -35.42 -15.45
CA LYS A 21 -6.93 -35.50 -14.10
C LYS A 21 -5.43 -35.75 -14.17
N ILE A 22 -4.67 -35.09 -13.30
CA ILE A 22 -3.24 -35.36 -13.13
C ILE A 22 -3.05 -36.39 -12.02
N HIS A 23 -2.31 -37.45 -12.30
CA HIS A 23 -1.84 -38.43 -11.33
C HIS A 23 -0.36 -38.18 -11.03
N LEU A 24 -0.04 -37.83 -9.79
CA LEU A 24 1.31 -37.60 -9.29
C LEU A 24 1.77 -38.80 -8.47
N TYR A 25 3.04 -39.20 -8.59
CA TYR A 25 3.64 -40.29 -7.81
C TYR A 25 4.80 -39.74 -6.96
N PRO A 26 4.54 -39.16 -5.76
CA PRO A 26 5.54 -38.38 -5.02
C PRO A 26 6.79 -39.17 -4.58
N VAL A 27 6.68 -40.50 -4.52
CA VAL A 27 7.72 -41.42 -4.05
C VAL A 27 8.51 -42.10 -5.18
N ARG A 28 8.26 -41.75 -6.45
CA ARG A 28 8.93 -42.36 -7.61
C ARG A 28 9.68 -41.30 -8.42
N PRO A 29 10.98 -41.50 -8.73
CA PRO A 29 11.73 -40.59 -9.60
C PRO A 29 11.13 -40.51 -11.01
N ALA A 30 11.22 -39.34 -11.65
CA ALA A 30 10.70 -39.13 -13.01
C ALA A 30 11.39 -40.00 -14.08
N THR A 31 12.60 -40.52 -13.80
CA THR A 31 13.33 -41.45 -14.67
C THR A 31 12.78 -42.88 -14.66
N MET A 32 11.96 -43.24 -13.67
CA MET A 32 11.33 -44.55 -13.55
C MET A 32 9.84 -44.41 -13.82
N THR A 33 9.41 -44.56 -15.06
CA THR A 33 7.97 -44.51 -15.40
C THR A 33 7.26 -45.84 -15.06
N TYR A 34 5.95 -45.89 -15.25
CA TYR A 34 5.12 -47.10 -15.13
C TYR A 34 4.69 -47.65 -16.51
N ASP A 35 5.27 -47.15 -17.60
CA ASP A 35 4.76 -47.38 -18.96
C ASP A 35 4.88 -48.84 -19.42
N ASP A 36 5.87 -49.56 -18.89
CA ASP A 36 6.14 -50.97 -19.16
C ASP A 36 5.60 -51.91 -18.06
N VAL A 37 4.82 -51.38 -17.10
CA VAL A 37 4.22 -52.17 -16.01
C VAL A 37 2.78 -52.53 -16.36
N THR A 38 2.45 -53.83 -16.30
CA THR A 38 1.08 -54.31 -16.54
C THR A 38 0.13 -53.80 -15.46
N HIS A 39 -0.85 -52.99 -15.85
CA HIS A 39 -1.93 -52.54 -14.97
C HIS A 39 -3.06 -53.57 -15.01
N LEU A 40 -3.41 -54.13 -13.85
CA LEU A 40 -4.40 -55.21 -13.71
C LEU A 40 -5.82 -54.65 -13.60
N THR A 41 -6.05 -53.72 -12.66
CA THR A 41 -7.34 -53.07 -12.49
C THR A 41 -7.19 -51.57 -12.23
N ALA A 42 -8.19 -50.80 -12.64
CA ALA A 42 -8.34 -49.40 -12.30
C ALA A 42 -9.77 -49.17 -11.80
N LYS A 43 -9.92 -48.46 -10.68
CA LYS A 43 -11.21 -48.19 -10.04
C LYS A 43 -11.30 -46.71 -9.68
N ILE A 44 -12.47 -46.11 -9.82
CA ILE A 44 -12.71 -44.70 -9.47
C ILE A 44 -14.01 -44.50 -8.68
N LYS A 45 -13.99 -43.56 -7.73
CA LYS A 45 -15.15 -42.91 -7.12
C LYS A 45 -15.24 -41.47 -7.64
N PRO A 46 -16.12 -41.16 -8.60
CA PRO A 46 -16.11 -39.88 -9.32
C PRO A 46 -16.49 -38.65 -8.46
N LYS A 47 -17.38 -38.79 -7.46
CA LYS A 47 -17.77 -37.67 -6.58
C LYS A 47 -16.68 -37.38 -5.56
N GLN A 48 -16.06 -38.42 -4.99
CA GLN A 48 -14.90 -38.32 -4.09
C GLN A 48 -13.58 -38.01 -4.79
N GLN A 49 -13.51 -38.08 -6.12
CA GLN A 49 -12.27 -37.97 -6.90
C GLN A 49 -11.18 -38.94 -6.41
N ARG A 50 -11.57 -40.16 -6.02
CA ARG A 50 -10.64 -41.20 -5.53
C ARG A 50 -10.41 -42.27 -6.59
N VAL A 51 -9.15 -42.52 -6.93
CA VAL A 51 -8.69 -43.56 -7.86
C VAL A 51 -7.90 -44.62 -7.10
N GLU A 52 -8.08 -45.87 -7.50
CA GLU A 52 -7.28 -47.01 -7.05
C GLU A 52 -6.77 -47.78 -8.28
N LEU A 53 -5.48 -48.11 -8.29
CA LEU A 53 -4.83 -48.86 -9.36
C LEU A 53 -4.16 -50.11 -8.79
N GLU A 54 -4.35 -51.25 -9.41
CA GLU A 54 -3.58 -52.47 -9.14
C GLU A 54 -2.58 -52.70 -10.28
N MET A 55 -1.31 -52.78 -9.94
CA MET A 55 -0.20 -53.03 -10.88
C MET A 55 0.41 -54.40 -10.60
N ALA A 56 0.74 -55.15 -11.65
CA ALA A 56 1.42 -56.44 -11.50
C ALA A 56 2.87 -56.27 -11.02
N ILE A 57 3.34 -57.23 -10.23
CA ILE A 57 4.74 -57.39 -9.84
C ILE A 57 5.30 -58.63 -10.54
N ASP A 58 6.46 -58.50 -11.18
CA ASP A 58 7.14 -59.65 -11.77
C ASP A 58 7.83 -60.50 -10.68
N ALA A 59 7.19 -61.61 -10.30
CA ALA A 59 7.72 -62.59 -9.36
C ALA A 59 8.84 -63.50 -9.95
N MET A 60 9.10 -63.38 -11.26
CA MET A 60 10.22 -64.04 -11.95
C MET A 60 11.49 -63.18 -11.98
N SER A 61 11.38 -61.88 -11.72
CA SER A 61 12.51 -60.95 -11.64
C SER A 61 13.54 -61.36 -10.58
N PRO A 62 14.85 -61.24 -10.83
CA PRO A 62 15.89 -61.46 -9.83
C PRO A 62 15.83 -60.47 -8.65
N ASN A 63 15.10 -59.36 -8.79
CA ASN A 63 14.87 -58.41 -7.71
C ASN A 63 13.76 -58.83 -6.74
N TYR A 64 13.03 -59.92 -7.01
CA TYR A 64 11.92 -60.40 -6.20
C TYR A 64 12.32 -61.57 -5.29
N CYS A 65 12.25 -61.37 -3.97
CA CYS A 65 12.53 -62.43 -3.00
C CYS A 65 11.31 -63.35 -2.82
N ARG A 66 11.32 -64.50 -3.52
CA ARG A 66 10.18 -65.44 -3.58
C ARG A 66 9.68 -65.91 -2.21
N SER A 67 10.57 -66.37 -1.34
CA SER A 67 10.21 -66.84 0.01
C SER A 67 9.51 -65.78 0.86
N LYS A 68 9.94 -64.51 0.75
CA LYS A 68 9.27 -63.40 1.43
C LYS A 68 7.92 -63.05 0.77
N GLY A 69 7.83 -63.15 -0.56
CA GLY A 69 6.58 -62.99 -1.30
C GLY A 69 5.51 -64.01 -0.95
N GLU A 70 5.91 -65.28 -0.78
CA GLU A 70 5.08 -66.39 -0.29
C GLU A 70 4.63 -66.16 1.16
N GLN A 71 5.55 -65.75 2.06
CA GLN A 71 5.22 -65.46 3.46
C GLN A 71 4.20 -64.31 3.59
N ILE A 72 4.35 -63.24 2.80
CA ILE A 72 3.39 -62.12 2.80
C ILE A 72 2.02 -62.60 2.32
N ALA A 73 1.95 -63.36 1.22
CA ALA A 73 0.69 -63.91 0.73
C ALA A 73 0.03 -64.86 1.74
N LEU A 74 0.81 -65.73 2.39
CA LEU A 74 0.34 -66.65 3.44
C LEU A 74 -0.22 -65.92 4.67
N ASN A 75 0.36 -64.79 5.06
CA ASN A 75 -0.13 -63.99 6.18
C ASN A 75 -1.44 -63.27 5.83
N VAL A 76 -1.61 -62.81 4.59
CA VAL A 76 -2.78 -62.04 4.13
C VAL A 76 -3.96 -62.96 3.77
N ASP A 77 -3.70 -63.98 2.95
CA ASP A 77 -4.73 -64.84 2.38
C ASP A 77 -4.84 -66.19 3.10
N GLY A 78 -3.87 -66.54 3.95
CA GLY A 78 -3.92 -67.76 4.74
C GLY A 78 -3.61 -69.02 3.94
N THR A 79 -3.99 -70.16 4.53
CA THR A 79 -3.80 -71.50 3.96
C THR A 79 -4.98 -71.97 3.11
N SER A 80 -6.13 -71.29 3.19
CA SER A 80 -7.34 -71.60 2.42
C SER A 80 -7.23 -71.12 0.97
N TYR A 81 -7.85 -71.88 0.07
CA TYR A 81 -8.07 -71.46 -1.32
C TYR A 81 -9.49 -70.91 -1.42
N ASP A 82 -9.64 -69.62 -1.12
CA ASP A 82 -10.90 -68.90 -1.28
C ASP A 82 -10.84 -68.03 -2.55
N GLU A 83 -11.94 -67.93 -3.30
CA GLU A 83 -12.02 -67.05 -4.48
C GLU A 83 -11.87 -65.55 -4.15
N THR A 84 -11.88 -65.21 -2.86
CA THR A 84 -11.70 -63.85 -2.33
C THR A 84 -10.24 -63.48 -2.01
N ASN A 85 -9.30 -64.41 -2.23
CA ASN A 85 -7.88 -64.21 -1.95
C ASN A 85 -7.31 -62.98 -2.69
N THR A 86 -6.48 -62.22 -2.00
CA THR A 86 -5.86 -60.98 -2.47
C THR A 86 -4.85 -61.26 -3.58
N TYR A 87 -4.06 -62.34 -3.42
CA TYR A 87 -2.96 -62.73 -4.28
C TYR A 87 -3.22 -64.10 -4.91
N SER A 88 -3.47 -64.10 -6.22
CA SER A 88 -3.88 -65.30 -6.96
C SER A 88 -2.78 -66.36 -7.03
N ALA A 89 -1.52 -65.94 -7.13
CA ALA A 89 -0.37 -66.81 -7.32
C ALA A 89 0.20 -67.41 -6.01
N LYS A 90 -0.44 -67.20 -4.84
CA LYS A 90 0.13 -67.48 -3.50
C LYS A 90 1.47 -66.78 -3.22
N MET A 91 1.75 -65.73 -3.97
CA MET A 91 2.91 -64.85 -3.83
C MET A 91 2.39 -63.42 -4.01
N MET A 92 3.06 -62.43 -3.45
CA MET A 92 2.72 -61.01 -3.67
C MET A 92 2.90 -60.61 -5.15
N ASP A 93 1.88 -60.87 -5.96
CA ASP A 93 1.83 -60.76 -7.43
C ASP A 93 1.37 -59.37 -7.92
N LYS A 94 0.90 -58.52 -7.00
CA LYS A 94 0.39 -57.18 -7.32
C LYS A 94 0.70 -56.14 -6.23
N GLN A 95 0.74 -54.88 -6.64
CA GLN A 95 0.81 -53.71 -5.78
C GLN A 95 -0.41 -52.81 -6.00
N THR A 96 -1.12 -52.48 -4.93
CA THR A 96 -2.25 -51.52 -4.97
C THR A 96 -1.75 -50.11 -4.67
N PHE A 97 -2.16 -49.13 -5.47
CA PHE A 97 -1.98 -47.71 -5.25
C PHE A 97 -3.32 -47.04 -4.96
N SER A 98 -3.43 -46.27 -3.89
CA SER A 98 -4.63 -45.47 -3.59
C SER A 98 -4.30 -43.98 -3.74
N SER A 99 -5.24 -43.22 -4.33
CA SER A 99 -5.08 -41.78 -4.51
C SER A 99 -5.49 -40.98 -3.28
N ILE A 100 -4.81 -39.86 -3.04
CA ILE A 100 -5.26 -38.78 -2.17
C ILE A 100 -5.47 -37.53 -3.02
N GLN A 101 -6.61 -36.84 -2.86
CA GLN A 101 -6.85 -35.57 -3.56
C GLN A 101 -5.88 -34.50 -3.04
N ALA A 102 -5.07 -33.91 -3.93
CA ALA A 102 -4.05 -32.94 -3.55
C ALA A 102 -4.62 -31.56 -3.25
N THR A 103 -5.75 -31.20 -3.86
CA THR A 103 -6.43 -29.92 -3.67
C THR A 103 -7.91 -30.01 -4.03
N THR A 104 -8.75 -29.27 -3.30
CA THR A 104 -10.20 -29.20 -3.52
C THR A 104 -10.60 -28.21 -4.62
N ASN A 105 -9.74 -27.24 -4.94
CA ASN A 105 -9.99 -26.23 -5.96
C ASN A 105 -8.95 -26.36 -7.08
N THR A 106 -9.40 -26.82 -8.25
CA THR A 106 -8.56 -26.99 -9.44
C THR A 106 -8.77 -25.93 -10.52
N SER A 107 -9.69 -24.97 -10.33
CA SER A 107 -10.03 -23.99 -11.38
C SER A 107 -8.88 -23.07 -11.79
N ARG A 108 -7.85 -22.94 -10.96
CA ARG A 108 -6.61 -22.19 -11.23
C ARG A 108 -5.50 -23.00 -11.91
N TYR A 109 -5.73 -24.29 -12.18
CA TYR A 109 -4.73 -25.18 -12.80
C TYR A 109 -5.23 -25.72 -14.13
N ALA A 110 -4.33 -25.76 -15.11
CA ALA A 110 -4.57 -26.28 -16.44
C ALA A 110 -3.37 -27.12 -16.89
N ALA A 111 -3.63 -28.15 -17.70
CA ALA A 111 -2.60 -28.76 -18.53
C ALA A 111 -2.37 -27.86 -19.76
N ALA A 112 -1.15 -27.85 -20.29
CA ALA A 112 -0.82 -27.11 -21.50
C ALA A 112 0.01 -27.97 -22.45
N VAL A 113 -0.40 -28.04 -23.72
CA VAL A 113 0.31 -28.76 -24.79
C VAL A 113 0.91 -27.73 -25.73
N PHE A 114 2.23 -27.74 -25.86
CA PHE A 114 2.97 -26.84 -26.74
C PHE A 114 3.29 -27.52 -28.07
N ARG A 115 2.94 -26.89 -29.20
CA ARG A 115 3.22 -27.42 -30.55
C ARG A 115 3.41 -26.28 -31.53
N LYS A 116 4.51 -26.29 -32.29
CA LYS A 116 4.78 -25.35 -33.41
C LYS A 116 4.68 -23.84 -33.06
N GLY A 117 4.84 -23.45 -31.79
CA GLY A 117 4.69 -22.06 -31.35
C GLY A 117 3.32 -21.71 -30.76
N GLU A 118 2.40 -22.66 -30.75
CA GLU A 118 1.06 -22.55 -30.16
C GLU A 118 1.02 -23.28 -28.81
N LEU A 119 0.26 -22.73 -27.86
CA LEU A 119 0.06 -23.30 -26.53
C LEU A 119 -1.43 -23.55 -26.31
N HIS A 120 -1.86 -24.82 -26.36
CA HIS A 120 -3.24 -25.21 -26.09
C HIS A 120 -3.41 -25.53 -24.62
N VAL A 121 -4.34 -24.85 -23.95
CA VAL A 121 -4.55 -24.91 -22.50
C VAL A 121 -5.90 -25.57 -22.20
N THR A 122 -5.88 -26.60 -21.36
CA THR A 122 -7.06 -27.38 -20.95
C THR A 122 -7.18 -27.41 -19.41
N PRO A 123 -8.30 -26.96 -18.82
CA PRO A 123 -8.47 -26.93 -17.37
C PRO A 123 -8.50 -28.33 -16.75
N LEU A 124 -8.11 -28.44 -15.48
CA LEU A 124 -8.03 -29.71 -14.76
C LEU A 124 -9.26 -29.95 -13.87
N THR A 125 -9.84 -31.14 -13.98
CA THR A 125 -10.93 -31.58 -13.09
C THR A 125 -10.41 -32.08 -11.74
N GLY A 126 -9.18 -32.62 -11.68
CA GLY A 126 -8.62 -33.21 -10.46
C GLY A 126 -7.09 -33.32 -10.47
N ILE A 127 -6.47 -33.20 -9.30
CA ILE A 127 -5.05 -33.46 -9.08
C ILE A 127 -4.93 -34.47 -7.93
N LEU A 128 -4.43 -35.66 -8.25
CA LEU A 128 -4.44 -36.84 -7.39
C LEU A 128 -3.01 -37.30 -7.12
N GLN A 129 -2.66 -37.47 -5.84
CA GLN A 129 -1.39 -38.09 -5.43
C GLN A 129 -1.60 -39.60 -5.24
N MET A 130 -1.00 -40.41 -6.10
CA MET A 130 -0.96 -41.86 -5.99
C MET A 130 0.12 -42.26 -4.98
N ARG A 131 -0.25 -43.07 -3.99
CA ARG A 131 0.67 -43.65 -3.01
C ARG A 131 0.49 -45.17 -2.97
N PRO A 132 1.57 -45.95 -2.78
CA PRO A 132 1.46 -47.37 -2.46
C PRO A 132 0.54 -47.56 -1.24
N SER A 133 -0.42 -48.47 -1.34
CA SER A 133 -1.27 -48.88 -0.22
C SER A 133 -0.62 -50.04 0.52
N PHE A 134 -0.62 -49.97 1.85
CA PHE A 134 -0.16 -51.03 2.74
C PHE A 134 -1.32 -51.78 3.41
N SER A 135 -2.55 -51.62 2.90
CA SER A 135 -3.77 -52.25 3.42
C SER A 135 -3.77 -53.78 3.45
N TYR A 136 -2.79 -54.42 2.80
CA TYR A 136 -2.55 -55.86 2.95
C TYR A 136 -1.96 -56.21 4.32
N LEU A 137 -1.19 -55.32 4.94
CA LEU A 137 -0.70 -55.51 6.33
C LEU A 137 -1.89 -55.46 7.30
N ASP A 138 -2.76 -54.46 7.18
CA ASP A 138 -3.98 -54.36 8.00
C ASP A 138 -4.86 -55.64 7.87
N LYS A 139 -4.93 -56.24 6.67
CA LYS A 139 -5.60 -57.53 6.45
C LYS A 139 -4.90 -58.68 7.17
N ALA A 140 -3.57 -58.78 7.07
CA ALA A 140 -2.80 -59.83 7.73
C ALA A 140 -2.93 -59.76 9.26
N ASP A 141 -2.88 -58.56 9.84
CA ASP A 141 -3.04 -58.35 11.28
C ASP A 141 -4.46 -58.72 11.74
N ASN A 142 -5.50 -58.31 11.00
CA ASN A 142 -6.87 -58.72 11.28
C ASN A 142 -7.05 -60.24 11.20
N LYS A 143 -6.51 -60.90 10.17
CA LYS A 143 -6.60 -62.36 10.00
C LYS A 143 -5.79 -63.14 11.04
N THR A 144 -4.70 -62.56 11.53
CA THR A 144 -3.93 -63.11 12.65
C THR A 144 -4.73 -63.03 13.95
N ARG A 145 -5.30 -61.85 14.26
CA ARG A 145 -6.19 -61.67 15.43
C ARG A 145 -7.43 -62.56 15.38
N GLU A 146 -8.03 -62.75 14.19
CA GLU A 146 -9.15 -63.69 14.00
C GLU A 146 -8.73 -65.13 14.30
N ARG A 147 -7.55 -65.55 13.83
CA ARG A 147 -6.99 -66.89 14.12
C ARG A 147 -6.68 -67.09 15.59
N GLU A 148 -6.07 -66.11 16.24
CA GLU A 148 -5.79 -66.12 17.68
C GLU A 148 -7.09 -66.25 18.47
N ALA A 149 -8.11 -65.44 18.17
CA ALA A 149 -9.43 -65.53 18.79
C ALA A 149 -10.10 -66.91 18.57
N THR A 150 -9.97 -67.53 17.39
CA THR A 150 -10.49 -68.89 17.15
C THR A 150 -9.70 -69.99 17.84
N ASN A 151 -8.40 -69.80 18.12
CA ASN A 151 -7.58 -70.77 18.85
C ASN A 151 -7.76 -70.64 20.37
N GLU A 152 -7.86 -69.41 20.90
CA GLU A 152 -8.14 -69.18 22.33
C GLU A 152 -9.57 -69.58 22.71
N GLY A 153 -10.53 -69.53 21.77
CA GLY A 153 -11.86 -70.12 21.93
C GLY A 153 -11.89 -71.66 21.93
N GLY A 154 -10.75 -72.34 21.85
CA GLY A 154 -10.64 -73.80 21.76
C GLY A 154 -10.55 -74.55 23.09
N ASP A 155 -10.34 -73.88 24.22
CA ASP A 155 -10.22 -74.51 25.56
C ASP A 155 -10.94 -73.70 26.66
N SER A 156 -12.23 -73.44 26.43
CA SER A 156 -13.17 -73.05 27.48
C SER A 156 -14.56 -73.60 27.17
N SER A 157 -14.76 -74.89 27.46
CA SER A 157 -16.11 -75.36 27.77
C SER A 157 -16.67 -74.55 28.93
N GLN A 158 -17.94 -74.14 28.84
CA GLN A 158 -18.72 -73.48 29.89
C GLN A 158 -18.51 -71.95 30.02
N ASP A 159 -18.99 -71.22 29.01
CA ASP A 159 -19.93 -70.11 29.26
C ASP A 159 -20.88 -69.96 28.07
N GLU A 160 -21.89 -70.84 28.02
CA GLU A 160 -23.18 -70.56 27.36
C GLU A 160 -23.87 -69.45 28.17
N ALA A 161 -23.37 -68.22 28.02
CA ALA A 161 -24.02 -67.03 28.55
C ALA A 161 -25.31 -66.82 27.76
N GLU A 162 -26.39 -67.36 28.33
CA GLU A 162 -27.76 -67.37 27.82
C GLU A 162 -28.06 -66.18 26.92
N GLU A 163 -28.59 -66.45 25.71
CA GLU A 163 -29.10 -65.41 24.81
C GLU A 163 -30.39 -64.83 25.40
N GLU A 164 -30.26 -64.07 26.49
CA GLU A 164 -31.35 -63.39 27.17
C GLU A 164 -32.00 -62.46 26.15
N ALA A 165 -33.21 -62.84 25.75
CA ALA A 165 -33.95 -62.21 24.66
C ALA A 165 -34.21 -60.73 24.98
N LYS A 166 -33.26 -59.87 24.58
CA LYS A 166 -33.34 -58.42 24.75
C LYS A 166 -34.60 -57.93 24.07
N ALA A 167 -35.62 -57.68 24.88
CA ALA A 167 -36.90 -57.14 24.44
C ALA A 167 -36.62 -55.96 23.52
N ILE A 168 -37.18 -56.04 22.30
CA ILE A 168 -37.04 -55.01 21.26
C ILE A 168 -37.82 -53.77 21.73
N THR A 169 -37.20 -53.05 22.68
CA THR A 169 -37.63 -51.75 23.12
C THR A 169 -37.35 -50.82 21.96
N VAL A 170 -38.41 -50.52 21.20
CA VAL A 170 -38.40 -49.58 20.09
C VAL A 170 -38.01 -48.21 20.64
N ARG A 171 -36.71 -47.96 20.73
CA ARG A 171 -36.15 -46.69 21.20
C ARG A 171 -36.44 -45.66 20.12
N PHE A 172 -37.61 -45.03 20.23
CA PHE A 172 -37.98 -43.85 19.47
C PHE A 172 -36.79 -42.88 19.49
N ALA A 173 -36.30 -42.55 18.30
CA ALA A 173 -35.11 -41.72 18.17
C ALA A 173 -35.36 -40.39 18.89
N ARG A 174 -34.60 -40.14 19.96
CA ARG A 174 -34.63 -38.83 20.64
C ARG A 174 -34.34 -37.77 19.58
N PRO A 175 -35.12 -36.67 19.50
CA PRO A 175 -34.80 -35.58 18.59
C PRO A 175 -33.40 -35.05 18.94
N GLU A 176 -32.47 -35.26 18.02
CA GLU A 176 -31.07 -34.88 18.18
C GLU A 176 -30.95 -33.36 18.13
N SER A 177 -30.27 -32.77 19.13
CA SER A 177 -29.95 -31.33 19.11
C SER A 177 -29.13 -30.98 17.87
N GLU A 178 -29.40 -29.83 17.25
CA GLU A 178 -28.72 -29.38 16.02
C GLU A 178 -27.18 -29.37 16.17
N GLN A 179 -26.67 -29.01 17.35
CA GLN A 179 -25.23 -29.07 17.63
C GLN A 179 -24.68 -30.51 17.69
N ALA A 180 -25.44 -31.47 18.23
CA ALA A 180 -25.05 -32.88 18.27
C ALA A 180 -25.06 -33.47 16.86
N ARG A 181 -26.10 -33.15 16.06
CA ARG A 181 -26.19 -33.51 14.65
C ARG A 181 -24.99 -32.98 13.85
N GLN A 182 -24.60 -31.73 14.09
CA GLN A 182 -23.45 -31.14 13.39
C GLN A 182 -22.12 -31.79 13.80
N ARG A 183 -21.91 -32.09 15.09
CA ARG A 183 -20.73 -32.85 15.56
C ARG A 183 -20.69 -34.25 14.97
N ARG A 184 -21.85 -34.92 14.83
CA ARG A 184 -21.98 -36.22 14.17
C ARG A 184 -21.65 -36.14 12.68
N ILE A 185 -22.14 -35.13 11.96
CA ILE A 185 -21.81 -34.91 10.54
C ILE A 185 -20.32 -34.63 10.31
N GLN A 186 -19.67 -34.00 11.30
CA GLN A 186 -18.22 -33.72 11.29
C GLN A 186 -17.38 -34.90 11.84
N SER A 187 -17.99 -35.99 12.30
CA SER A 187 -17.23 -37.13 12.84
C SER A 187 -16.56 -37.94 11.72
N TYR A 188 -15.40 -38.52 12.05
CA TYR A 188 -14.66 -39.37 11.11
C TYR A 188 -15.50 -40.56 10.64
N GLU A 189 -16.21 -41.23 11.56
CA GLU A 189 -17.08 -42.38 11.25
C GLU A 189 -18.20 -42.04 10.26
N PHE A 190 -18.87 -40.90 10.46
CA PHE A 190 -19.93 -40.45 9.55
C PHE A 190 -19.38 -40.13 8.16
N LEU A 191 -18.22 -39.45 8.11
CA LEU A 191 -17.57 -39.12 6.85
C LEU A 191 -17.06 -40.39 6.13
N GLN A 192 -16.49 -41.35 6.87
CA GLN A 192 -16.04 -42.63 6.34
C GLN A 192 -17.21 -43.48 5.81
N LYS A 193 -18.34 -43.52 6.52
CA LYS A 193 -19.56 -44.21 6.06
C LYS A 193 -20.10 -43.57 4.77
N LYS A 194 -20.21 -42.24 4.73
CA LYS A 194 -20.60 -41.50 3.53
C LYS A 194 -19.62 -41.69 2.35
N GLN A 195 -18.33 -41.89 2.63
CA GLN A 195 -17.33 -42.26 1.62
C GLN A 195 -17.49 -43.71 1.12
N ALA A 196 -17.92 -44.63 1.99
CA ALA A 196 -18.20 -46.02 1.65
C ALA A 196 -19.47 -46.18 0.79
N GLU A 197 -20.50 -45.35 1.01
CA GLU A 197 -21.78 -45.34 0.26
C GLU A 197 -21.62 -45.12 -1.26
N GLU A 198 -20.54 -44.47 -1.73
CA GLU A 198 -20.29 -44.32 -3.16
C GLU A 198 -19.65 -45.61 -3.75
N PRO A 199 -20.27 -46.25 -4.76
CA PRO A 199 -19.73 -47.47 -5.36
C PRO A 199 -18.48 -47.20 -6.20
N TRP A 200 -17.62 -48.23 -6.32
CA TRP A 200 -16.45 -48.19 -7.21
C TRP A 200 -16.85 -48.46 -8.65
N ILE A 201 -16.48 -47.56 -9.56
CA ILE A 201 -16.61 -47.75 -11.01
C ILE A 201 -15.30 -48.35 -11.53
N HIS A 202 -15.39 -49.49 -12.20
CA HIS A 202 -14.24 -50.13 -12.83
C HIS A 202 -13.93 -49.49 -14.18
N LEU A 203 -12.66 -49.21 -14.42
CA LEU A 203 -12.14 -48.59 -15.63
C LEU A 203 -11.18 -49.54 -16.34
N ARG A 204 -11.16 -49.48 -17.68
CA ARG A 204 -10.13 -50.14 -18.49
C ARG A 204 -8.92 -49.22 -18.63
N TYR A 205 -7.76 -49.68 -18.17
CA TYR A 205 -6.51 -48.95 -18.37
C TYR A 205 -6.04 -49.08 -19.83
N HIS A 206 -5.55 -47.98 -20.39
CA HIS A 206 -4.92 -47.90 -21.70
C HIS A 206 -3.56 -47.22 -21.53
N GLY A 207 -2.48 -47.87 -21.97
CA GLY A 207 -1.11 -47.39 -21.76
C GLY A 207 -0.73 -46.24 -22.69
N VAL A 208 0.39 -45.58 -22.40
CA VAL A 208 0.90 -44.43 -23.19
C VAL A 208 1.17 -44.81 -24.66
N LYS A 209 1.53 -46.07 -24.91
CA LYS A 209 1.85 -46.62 -26.24
C LYS A 209 0.61 -47.13 -27.01
N ASP A 210 -0.59 -47.08 -26.42
CA ASP A 210 -1.83 -47.52 -27.06
C ASP A 210 -2.36 -46.48 -28.07
N GLY A 211 -2.86 -46.94 -29.22
CA GLY A 211 -3.47 -46.08 -30.24
C GLY A 211 -4.69 -45.31 -29.74
N ARG A 212 -5.42 -45.83 -28.73
CA ARG A 212 -6.49 -45.07 -28.06
C ARG A 212 -5.95 -43.82 -27.36
N SER A 213 -4.82 -43.93 -26.67
CA SER A 213 -4.21 -42.83 -25.92
C SER A 213 -3.70 -41.73 -26.85
N GLU A 214 -3.11 -42.08 -27.99
CA GLU A 214 -2.70 -41.09 -28.99
C GLU A 214 -3.91 -40.44 -29.69
N HIS A 215 -5.03 -41.16 -29.86
CA HIS A 215 -6.27 -40.55 -30.35
C HIS A 215 -6.90 -39.60 -29.33
N GLU A 216 -7.02 -39.97 -28.06
CA GLU A 216 -7.58 -39.08 -27.02
C GLU A 216 -6.74 -37.81 -26.82
N LYS A 217 -5.41 -37.92 -26.95
CA LYS A 217 -4.48 -36.78 -26.94
C LYS A 217 -4.76 -35.77 -28.06
N GLN A 218 -5.42 -36.14 -29.15
CA GLN A 218 -5.83 -35.20 -30.21
C GLN A 218 -6.87 -34.19 -29.71
N TYR A 219 -7.68 -34.53 -28.70
CA TYR A 219 -8.65 -33.61 -28.10
C TYR A 219 -8.02 -32.52 -27.21
N LEU A 220 -6.71 -32.60 -26.93
CA LEU A 220 -5.94 -31.55 -26.27
C LEU A 220 -5.49 -30.43 -27.23
N PHE A 221 -5.82 -30.52 -28.52
CA PHE A 221 -5.55 -29.48 -29.51
C PHE A 221 -6.85 -28.77 -29.90
N CYS A 222 -6.79 -27.44 -30.03
CA CYS A 222 -7.94 -26.65 -30.48
C CYS A 222 -8.13 -26.82 -31.99
N GLN A 223 -9.34 -27.19 -32.41
CA GLN A 223 -9.65 -27.46 -33.82
C GLN A 223 -10.16 -26.24 -34.58
N SER A 224 -10.76 -25.27 -33.88
CA SER A 224 -11.14 -23.97 -34.44
C SER A 224 -10.20 -22.88 -33.94
N VAL A 225 -9.78 -22.02 -34.87
CA VAL A 225 -8.99 -20.82 -34.61
C VAL A 225 -9.84 -19.64 -35.05
N ASP A 226 -10.90 -19.37 -34.30
CA ASP A 226 -11.66 -18.14 -34.52
C ASP A 226 -10.77 -16.99 -34.08
N THR A 227 -10.28 -16.20 -35.03
CA THR A 227 -9.51 -14.95 -34.81
C THR A 227 -10.39 -13.82 -34.27
N SER A 228 -11.52 -14.15 -33.62
CA SER A 228 -12.33 -13.20 -32.86
C SER A 228 -11.51 -12.68 -31.69
N GLU A 229 -11.45 -11.35 -31.57
CA GLU A 229 -10.86 -10.69 -30.41
C GLU A 229 -11.56 -11.19 -29.13
N ASN A 230 -10.79 -11.53 -28.11
CA ASN A 230 -11.31 -12.18 -26.91
C ASN A 230 -12.29 -11.26 -26.16
N SER A 231 -13.58 -11.51 -26.34
CA SER A 231 -14.67 -10.69 -25.81
C SER A 231 -14.83 -10.75 -24.29
N GLU A 232 -14.24 -11.74 -23.61
CA GLU A 232 -14.39 -11.95 -22.17
C GLU A 232 -13.28 -11.27 -21.36
N LEU A 233 -12.07 -11.18 -21.91
CA LEU A 233 -10.88 -10.63 -21.23
C LEU A 233 -10.65 -9.12 -21.48
N VAL A 234 -11.74 -8.35 -21.58
CA VAL A 234 -11.73 -6.92 -21.95
C VAL A 234 -11.57 -5.92 -20.78
N LYS A 235 -11.35 -6.40 -19.55
CA LYS A 235 -11.34 -5.57 -18.33
C LYS A 235 -10.10 -4.68 -18.24
N SER A 236 -10.26 -3.44 -17.77
CA SER A 236 -9.11 -2.56 -17.54
C SER A 236 -8.25 -3.03 -16.35
N PRO A 237 -6.94 -2.67 -16.28
CA PRO A 237 -6.09 -3.04 -15.15
C PRO A 237 -6.62 -2.59 -13.78
N LYS A 238 -7.37 -1.47 -13.74
CA LYS A 238 -7.99 -0.97 -12.51
C LYS A 238 -9.19 -1.81 -12.07
N GLU A 239 -10.05 -2.20 -13.02
CA GLU A 239 -11.18 -3.11 -12.75
C GLU A 239 -10.69 -4.50 -12.34
N TYR A 240 -9.65 -5.00 -13.00
CA TYR A 240 -9.05 -6.29 -12.65
C TYR A 240 -8.47 -6.29 -11.24
N LEU A 241 -7.74 -5.22 -10.86
CA LEU A 241 -7.24 -5.07 -9.50
C LEU A 241 -8.36 -4.97 -8.46
N ALA A 242 -9.44 -4.25 -8.76
CA ALA A 242 -10.62 -4.14 -7.89
C ALA A 242 -11.40 -5.47 -7.78
N MET A 243 -11.31 -6.35 -8.78
CA MET A 243 -11.86 -7.71 -8.70
C MET A 243 -10.99 -8.64 -7.83
N LEU A 244 -9.66 -8.54 -7.95
CA LEU A 244 -8.72 -9.32 -7.13
C LEU A 244 -8.73 -8.89 -5.66
N MET A 245 -8.96 -7.61 -5.40
CA MET A 245 -9.09 -7.03 -4.07
C MET A 245 -10.44 -6.30 -3.98
N PRO A 246 -11.56 -7.03 -3.80
CA PRO A 246 -12.85 -6.40 -3.60
C PRO A 246 -12.76 -5.45 -2.39
N PRO A 247 -13.31 -4.23 -2.48
CA PRO A 247 -13.32 -3.33 -1.34
C PRO A 247 -14.04 -4.02 -0.19
N LEU A 248 -13.41 -4.02 0.99
CA LEU A 248 -14.08 -4.41 2.22
C LEU A 248 -15.36 -3.57 2.31
N THR A 249 -16.52 -4.25 2.33
CA THR A 249 -17.82 -3.60 2.45
C THR A 249 -17.77 -2.61 3.59
N GLU A 250 -18.21 -1.36 3.34
CA GLU A 250 -18.11 -0.27 4.29
C GLU A 250 -18.89 -0.58 5.58
N GLU A 251 -18.24 -1.26 6.54
CA GLU A 251 -18.54 -1.09 7.95
C GLU A 251 -18.44 0.42 8.20
N LYS A 252 -19.62 1.05 8.34
CA LYS A 252 -19.82 2.50 8.55
C LYS A 252 -18.63 3.07 9.30
N VAL A 253 -17.73 3.73 8.57
CA VAL A 253 -16.41 4.12 9.07
C VAL A 253 -16.62 4.83 10.39
N VAL A 254 -16.32 4.14 11.49
CA VAL A 254 -16.49 4.68 12.84
C VAL A 254 -15.61 5.91 12.87
N LYS A 255 -16.24 7.08 13.04
CA LYS A 255 -15.55 8.37 13.02
C LYS A 255 -14.31 8.22 13.91
N PRO A 256 -13.08 8.30 13.36
CA PRO A 256 -11.90 7.97 14.12
C PRO A 256 -11.85 8.89 15.34
N VAL A 257 -11.63 8.31 16.52
CA VAL A 257 -11.54 9.02 17.79
C VAL A 257 -10.16 9.69 17.91
N GLY A 258 -9.84 10.52 16.92
CA GLY A 258 -8.77 11.50 16.97
C GLY A 258 -9.31 12.85 17.42
N PRO A 259 -8.43 13.84 17.68
CA PRO A 259 -8.86 15.22 17.88
C PRO A 259 -9.67 15.67 16.66
N SER A 260 -10.88 16.20 16.90
CA SER A 260 -11.97 16.40 15.92
C SER A 260 -11.68 17.38 14.77
N ASN A 261 -10.44 17.85 14.64
CA ASN A 261 -9.97 18.74 13.59
C ASN A 261 -9.01 18.06 12.59
N VAL A 262 -8.59 16.81 12.80
CA VAL A 262 -7.68 16.10 11.88
C VAL A 262 -8.46 15.09 11.03
N LEU A 263 -8.47 15.27 9.71
CA LEU A 263 -9.14 14.40 8.75
C LEU A 263 -8.18 14.05 7.62
N SER A 264 -8.06 12.76 7.30
CA SER A 264 -7.15 12.32 6.22
C SER A 264 -7.61 12.84 4.85
N MET A 265 -6.67 13.04 3.92
CA MET A 265 -6.98 13.42 2.53
C MET A 265 -7.87 12.40 1.78
N ALA A 266 -8.02 11.18 2.30
CA ALA A 266 -9.00 10.20 1.80
C ALA A 266 -10.41 10.52 2.31
N GLN A 267 -10.57 10.74 3.62
CA GLN A 267 -11.84 11.12 4.25
C GLN A 267 -12.32 12.51 3.80
N LEU A 268 -11.41 13.46 3.56
CA LEU A 268 -11.78 14.76 2.99
C LEU A 268 -12.50 14.58 1.64
N ARG A 269 -12.02 13.66 0.79
CA ARG A 269 -12.60 13.41 -0.54
C ARG A 269 -13.98 12.75 -0.50
N THR A 270 -14.41 12.16 0.62
CA THR A 270 -15.79 11.62 0.76
C THR A 270 -16.81 12.68 1.18
N LEU A 271 -16.38 13.88 1.58
CA LEU A 271 -17.27 14.97 1.97
C LEU A 271 -17.77 15.77 0.75
N PRO A 272 -18.95 16.42 0.82
CA PRO A 272 -19.38 17.39 -0.18
C PRO A 272 -18.41 18.58 -0.29
N LEU A 273 -18.27 19.16 -1.49
CA LEU A 273 -17.29 20.22 -1.79
C LEU A 273 -17.30 21.39 -0.78
N GLY A 274 -18.49 21.85 -0.36
CA GLY A 274 -18.62 22.92 0.63
C GLY A 274 -17.99 22.57 1.98
N GLU A 275 -18.19 21.34 2.48
CA GLU A 275 -17.60 20.87 3.73
C GLU A 275 -16.10 20.55 3.56
N GLN A 276 -15.63 20.16 2.37
CA GLN A 276 -14.19 20.05 2.08
C GLN A 276 -13.49 21.41 2.24
N VAL A 277 -14.00 22.44 1.56
CA VAL A 277 -13.44 23.80 1.60
C VAL A 277 -13.51 24.38 3.02
N LYS A 278 -14.64 24.20 3.72
CA LYS A 278 -14.82 24.63 5.11
C LYS A 278 -13.84 23.96 6.07
N THR A 279 -13.62 22.65 5.93
CA THR A 279 -12.67 21.88 6.75
C THR A 279 -11.24 22.37 6.53
N LEU A 280 -10.82 22.51 5.26
CA LEU A 280 -9.50 23.04 4.91
C LEU A 280 -9.28 24.45 5.47
N MET A 281 -10.25 25.36 5.30
CA MET A 281 -10.16 26.73 5.84
C MET A 281 -10.14 26.75 7.37
N LYS A 282 -10.91 25.88 8.04
CA LYS A 282 -10.92 25.78 9.51
C LYS A 282 -9.57 25.32 10.08
N ASN A 283 -8.84 24.48 9.35
CA ASN A 283 -7.53 23.96 9.79
C ASN A 283 -6.36 24.89 9.42
N VAL A 284 -6.29 25.30 8.15
CA VAL A 284 -5.16 26.08 7.61
C VAL A 284 -5.23 27.56 8.01
N LYS A 285 -6.45 28.09 8.27
CA LYS A 285 -6.81 29.48 8.61
C LYS A 285 -6.56 30.52 7.51
N VAL A 286 -5.41 30.46 6.82
CA VAL A 286 -5.04 31.39 5.73
C VAL A 286 -4.36 30.63 4.59
N MET A 287 -4.85 30.78 3.35
CA MET A 287 -4.20 30.16 2.18
C MET A 287 -4.43 30.91 0.86
N PRO A 288 -3.51 30.80 -0.11
CA PRO A 288 -3.74 31.23 -1.50
C PRO A 288 -4.79 30.35 -2.18
N PHE A 289 -5.54 30.89 -3.13
CA PHE A 289 -6.57 30.13 -3.85
C PHE A 289 -5.98 28.97 -4.68
N ALA A 290 -4.79 29.16 -5.26
CA ALA A 290 -4.09 28.13 -6.02
C ALA A 290 -3.79 26.88 -5.16
N ASN A 291 -3.42 27.07 -3.89
CA ASN A 291 -3.15 25.96 -2.97
C ASN A 291 -4.43 25.19 -2.62
N LEU A 292 -5.58 25.87 -2.53
CA LEU A 292 -6.86 25.19 -2.28
C LEU A 292 -7.21 24.28 -3.47
N MET A 293 -7.09 24.80 -4.70
CA MET A 293 -7.29 24.00 -5.92
C MET A 293 -6.35 22.79 -5.99
N GLY A 294 -5.12 22.92 -5.48
CA GLY A 294 -4.15 21.81 -5.41
C GLY A 294 -4.42 20.74 -4.35
N LEU A 295 -5.24 21.03 -3.33
CA LEU A 295 -5.64 20.04 -2.31
C LEU A 295 -6.93 19.29 -2.68
N LEU A 296 -7.79 19.90 -3.49
CA LEU A 296 -9.05 19.30 -3.95
C LEU A 296 -8.79 18.23 -5.04
N ALA A 297 -9.85 17.55 -5.47
CA ALA A 297 -9.73 16.52 -6.51
C ALA A 297 -9.35 17.16 -7.87
N SER A 298 -8.46 16.50 -8.62
CA SER A 298 -8.08 16.93 -9.97
C SER A 298 -9.31 16.99 -10.88
N GLY A 299 -9.56 18.16 -11.48
CA GLY A 299 -10.76 18.43 -12.28
C GLY A 299 -11.92 19.10 -11.54
N THR A 300 -11.76 19.48 -10.27
CA THR A 300 -12.78 20.26 -9.54
C THR A 300 -12.97 21.63 -10.19
N ASP A 301 -14.23 22.07 -10.42
CA ASP A 301 -14.51 23.38 -11.01
C ASP A 301 -14.09 24.54 -10.09
N SER A 302 -13.24 25.41 -10.60
CA SER A 302 -12.81 26.64 -9.94
C SER A 302 -13.95 27.58 -9.56
N THR A 303 -15.04 27.67 -10.33
CA THR A 303 -16.14 28.61 -10.04
C THR A 303 -17.01 28.12 -8.87
N ALA A 304 -17.23 26.81 -8.77
CA ALA A 304 -17.84 26.16 -7.62
C ALA A 304 -16.99 26.35 -6.35
N VAL A 305 -15.67 26.17 -6.43
CA VAL A 305 -14.77 26.41 -5.29
C VAL A 305 -14.78 27.88 -4.86
N LEU A 306 -14.78 28.84 -5.81
CA LEU A 306 -14.94 30.27 -5.52
C LEU A 306 -16.27 30.59 -4.84
N ARG A 307 -17.36 29.91 -5.20
CA ARG A 307 -18.66 30.05 -4.50
C ARG A 307 -18.61 29.51 -3.08
N CYS A 308 -18.05 28.31 -2.89
CA CYS A 308 -17.93 27.69 -1.57
C CYS A 308 -17.01 28.49 -0.62
N ILE A 309 -15.84 28.93 -1.08
CA ILE A 309 -14.88 29.64 -0.22
C ILE A 309 -15.42 30.99 0.28
N GLN A 310 -16.17 31.73 -0.55
CA GLN A 310 -16.83 32.99 -0.15
C GLN A 310 -17.87 32.81 0.97
N GLN A 311 -18.39 31.59 1.19
CA GLN A 311 -19.30 31.31 2.30
C GLN A 311 -18.55 31.20 3.63
N VAL A 312 -17.29 30.71 3.63
CA VAL A 312 -16.54 30.34 4.86
C VAL A 312 -15.28 31.19 5.11
N ALA A 313 -14.86 32.00 4.16
CA ALA A 313 -13.66 32.83 4.21
C ALA A 313 -13.90 34.22 3.59
N LEU A 314 -12.99 35.15 3.88
CA LEU A 314 -12.91 36.49 3.31
C LEU A 314 -11.52 36.72 2.71
N LEU A 315 -11.43 37.62 1.73
CA LEU A 315 -10.17 37.93 1.04
C LEU A 315 -9.38 39.02 1.80
N VAL A 316 -8.12 38.75 2.15
CA VAL A 316 -7.19 39.71 2.78
C VAL A 316 -5.86 39.66 2.02
N GLN A 317 -5.43 40.79 1.45
CA GLN A 317 -4.23 40.88 0.60
C GLN A 317 -4.18 39.78 -0.48
N GLY A 318 -5.30 39.51 -1.16
CA GLY A 318 -5.42 38.46 -2.20
C GLY A 318 -5.46 37.01 -1.67
N ASN A 319 -5.19 36.78 -0.39
CA ASN A 319 -5.24 35.46 0.23
C ASN A 319 -6.58 35.25 0.95
N TRP A 320 -7.03 34.00 1.05
CA TRP A 320 -8.27 33.68 1.74
C TRP A 320 -8.03 33.41 3.22
N VAL A 321 -8.76 34.11 4.07
CA VAL A 321 -8.73 34.01 5.54
C VAL A 321 -10.08 33.50 6.03
N VAL A 322 -10.09 32.44 6.82
CA VAL A 322 -11.32 31.87 7.40
C VAL A 322 -12.12 32.92 8.19
N LYS A 323 -13.44 32.93 8.07
CA LYS A 323 -14.31 33.86 8.81
C LYS A 323 -14.33 33.55 10.30
N SER A 324 -14.63 34.56 11.11
CA SER A 324 -14.59 34.43 12.57
C SER A 324 -15.73 33.55 13.11
N ASP A 325 -16.91 33.58 12.49
CA ASP A 325 -18.07 32.74 12.84
C ASP A 325 -17.88 31.24 12.53
N VAL A 326 -16.99 30.91 11.59
CA VAL A 326 -16.56 29.53 11.29
C VAL A 326 -15.59 28.99 12.34
N LEU A 327 -14.86 29.87 13.05
CA LEU A 327 -13.94 29.50 14.13
C LEU A 327 -14.62 29.50 15.50
N TYR A 328 -15.38 30.55 15.80
CA TYR A 328 -16.08 30.78 17.06
C TYR A 328 -17.60 30.82 16.80
N PRO A 329 -18.27 29.66 16.69
CA PRO A 329 -19.71 29.61 16.49
C PRO A 329 -20.45 30.17 17.72
N LYS A 330 -21.69 30.63 17.51
CA LYS A 330 -22.54 31.19 18.57
C LYS A 330 -22.64 30.26 19.78
N ASN A 331 -22.75 30.84 20.98
CA ASN A 331 -22.79 30.12 22.26
C ASN A 331 -21.48 29.37 22.61
N THR A 332 -20.35 29.74 22.03
CA THR A 332 -19.01 29.32 22.50
C THR A 332 -18.27 30.48 23.16
N CYS A 333 -17.22 30.17 23.93
CA CYS A 333 -16.36 31.14 24.60
C CYS A 333 -14.88 30.83 24.33
N SER A 334 -14.00 31.80 24.56
CA SER A 334 -12.55 31.59 24.48
C SER A 334 -12.12 30.45 25.42
N PRO A 335 -11.30 29.49 24.94
CA PRO A 335 -10.73 28.45 25.79
C PRO A 335 -9.69 29.00 26.79
N HIS A 336 -9.24 30.24 26.61
CA HIS A 336 -8.21 30.88 27.42
C HIS A 336 -8.78 31.90 28.41
N SER A 337 -9.78 32.68 28.00
CA SER A 337 -10.29 33.84 28.77
C SER A 337 -11.77 33.78 29.12
N GLY A 338 -12.53 32.82 28.61
CA GLY A 338 -13.98 32.74 28.80
C GLY A 338 -14.79 33.81 28.06
N VAL A 339 -14.15 34.69 27.27
CA VAL A 339 -14.84 35.74 26.50
C VAL A 339 -15.80 35.14 25.46
N PRO A 340 -17.06 35.62 25.35
CA PRO A 340 -18.03 35.09 24.38
C PRO A 340 -17.62 35.24 22.91
N ALA A 341 -18.01 34.27 22.09
CA ALA A 341 -17.71 34.19 20.65
C ALA A 341 -18.09 35.46 19.87
N GLU A 342 -19.19 36.13 20.21
CA GLU A 342 -19.63 37.35 19.54
C GLU A 342 -18.65 38.51 19.73
N VAL A 343 -17.93 38.55 20.87
CA VAL A 343 -16.91 39.56 21.16
C VAL A 343 -15.59 39.17 20.49
N LEU A 344 -15.19 37.90 20.57
CA LEU A 344 -14.02 37.37 19.86
C LEU A 344 -14.13 37.60 18.35
N CYS A 345 -15.30 37.39 17.76
CA CYS A 345 -15.54 37.62 16.33
C CYS A 345 -15.28 39.09 15.95
N ARG A 346 -15.83 40.06 16.71
CA ARG A 346 -15.59 41.50 16.45
C ARG A 346 -14.12 41.88 16.60
N GLY A 347 -13.45 41.38 17.64
CA GLY A 347 -12.02 41.63 17.86
C GLY A 347 -11.14 41.03 16.76
N ARG A 348 -11.45 39.81 16.32
CA ARG A 348 -10.75 39.15 15.21
C ARG A 348 -11.03 39.83 13.87
N ASP A 349 -12.28 40.19 13.60
CA ASP A 349 -12.66 40.90 12.37
C ASP A 349 -11.97 42.26 12.27
N PHE A 350 -11.77 42.96 13.40
CA PHE A 350 -10.95 44.18 13.46
C PHE A 350 -9.48 43.89 13.07
N VAL A 351 -8.87 42.83 13.59
CA VAL A 351 -7.49 42.43 13.21
C VAL A 351 -7.40 42.10 11.71
N MET A 352 -8.36 41.36 11.17
CA MET A 352 -8.38 41.01 9.74
C MET A 352 -8.59 42.24 8.86
N TRP A 353 -9.47 43.17 9.26
CA TRP A 353 -9.67 44.45 8.58
C TRP A 353 -8.41 45.32 8.62
N ARG A 354 -7.69 45.41 9.75
CA ARG A 354 -6.40 46.13 9.81
C ARG A 354 -5.38 45.55 8.82
N PHE A 355 -5.36 44.22 8.62
CA PHE A 355 -4.53 43.59 7.58
C PHE A 355 -4.99 43.85 6.14
N THR A 356 -6.18 44.41 5.89
CA THR A 356 -6.55 44.90 4.55
C THR A 356 -5.95 46.28 4.23
N LEU A 357 -5.62 47.06 5.26
CA LEU A 357 -5.02 48.40 5.13
C LEU A 357 -3.48 48.36 5.22
N GLU A 358 -2.96 47.59 6.16
CA GLU A 358 -1.53 47.56 6.50
C GLU A 358 -0.97 46.13 6.45
N ARG A 359 0.33 46.02 6.14
CA ARG A 359 1.00 44.72 6.09
C ARG A 359 1.36 44.17 7.48
N SER A 360 1.45 45.04 8.49
CA SER A 360 1.88 44.69 9.84
C SER A 360 1.10 45.46 10.90
N VAL A 361 0.78 44.81 12.03
CA VAL A 361 0.02 45.42 13.14
C VAL A 361 0.72 45.22 14.49
N MET A 362 0.58 46.18 15.41
CA MET A 362 1.15 46.10 16.75
C MET A 362 0.13 45.52 17.75
N ARG A 363 0.48 44.40 18.41
CA ARG A 363 -0.39 43.72 19.40
C ARG A 363 -0.86 44.64 20.54
N LYS A 364 -0.02 45.61 20.96
CA LYS A 364 -0.37 46.58 22.02
C LYS A 364 -1.48 47.54 21.59
N GLU A 365 -1.35 48.13 20.39
CA GLU A 365 -2.36 49.04 19.81
C GLU A 365 -3.68 48.30 19.61
N VAL A 366 -3.63 47.13 18.95
CA VAL A 366 -4.81 46.27 18.72
C VAL A 366 -5.52 45.96 20.05
N ALA A 367 -4.80 45.49 21.06
CA ALA A 367 -5.38 45.15 22.36
C ALA A 367 -6.01 46.37 23.07
N SER A 368 -5.39 47.55 22.96
CA SER A 368 -5.94 48.79 23.55
C SER A 368 -7.27 49.24 22.91
N ILE A 369 -7.44 49.02 21.59
CA ILE A 369 -8.66 49.38 20.86
C ILE A 369 -9.78 48.38 21.12
N ILE A 370 -9.50 47.08 20.96
CA ILE A 370 -10.55 46.04 21.05
C ILE A 370 -10.85 45.59 22.48
N LYS A 371 -10.03 45.99 23.46
CA LYS A 371 -10.19 45.73 24.90
C LYS A 371 -10.35 44.23 25.25
N LEU A 372 -9.73 43.36 24.44
CA LEU A 372 -9.68 41.92 24.72
C LEU A 372 -8.43 41.55 25.53
N PRO A 373 -8.48 40.46 26.31
CA PRO A 373 -7.32 39.86 26.95
C PRO A 373 -6.18 39.66 25.93
N PRO A 374 -4.94 40.01 26.27
CA PRO A 374 -3.84 39.98 25.31
C PRO A 374 -3.57 38.58 24.76
N GLU A 375 -3.98 37.52 25.46
CA GLU A 375 -3.93 36.11 25.06
C GLU A 375 -4.79 35.85 23.81
N ASP A 376 -6.06 36.27 23.81
CA ASP A 376 -6.96 36.11 22.66
C ASP A 376 -6.42 36.88 21.44
N VAL A 377 -5.90 38.10 21.68
CA VAL A 377 -5.27 38.91 20.62
C VAL A 377 -4.02 38.21 20.04
N LYS A 378 -3.27 37.48 20.87
CA LYS A 378 -2.12 36.67 20.42
C LYS A 378 -2.59 35.51 19.54
N GLU A 379 -3.63 34.78 19.97
CA GLU A 379 -4.21 33.67 19.22
C GLU A 379 -4.69 34.11 17.83
N PHE A 380 -5.39 35.26 17.74
CA PHE A 380 -5.83 35.81 16.46
C PHE A 380 -4.66 36.10 15.50
N LEU A 381 -3.55 36.61 16.04
CA LEU A 381 -2.36 36.95 15.26
C LEU A 381 -1.56 35.69 14.88
N GLU A 382 -1.40 34.71 15.77
CA GLU A 382 -0.74 33.42 15.49
C GLU A 382 -1.47 32.60 14.41
N HIS A 383 -2.78 32.81 14.25
CA HIS A 383 -3.55 32.21 13.18
C HIS A 383 -3.24 32.76 11.77
N VAL A 384 -2.81 34.02 11.64
CA VAL A 384 -2.78 34.73 10.33
C VAL A 384 -1.51 35.53 10.05
N ALA A 385 -0.60 35.64 11.00
CA ALA A 385 0.56 36.53 10.98
C ALA A 385 1.78 35.90 11.69
N VAL A 386 2.94 36.51 11.49
CA VAL A 386 4.22 36.08 12.08
C VAL A 386 4.85 37.26 12.82
N PRO A 387 5.37 37.09 14.04
CA PRO A 387 6.04 38.17 14.75
C PRO A 387 7.34 38.57 14.04
N ARG A 388 7.59 39.87 13.96
CA ARG A 388 8.79 40.50 13.40
C ARG A 388 9.41 41.44 14.42
N VAL A 389 10.71 41.29 14.64
CA VAL A 389 11.49 42.21 15.48
C VAL A 389 11.30 43.64 14.96
N ASN A 390 10.93 44.55 15.85
CA ASN A 390 10.69 45.98 15.60
C ASN A 390 9.60 46.33 14.55
N ARG A 391 8.78 45.36 14.10
CA ARG A 391 7.67 45.58 13.14
C ARG A 391 6.33 44.97 13.54
N GLY A 392 6.20 44.46 14.77
CA GLY A 392 4.95 43.87 15.25
C GLY A 392 4.65 42.51 14.60
N TRP A 393 3.42 42.31 14.12
CA TRP A 393 2.97 41.08 13.48
C TRP A 393 2.71 41.32 12.00
N GLU A 394 3.51 40.71 11.13
CA GLU A 394 3.40 40.81 9.67
C GLU A 394 2.45 39.72 9.13
N PHE A 395 1.58 40.06 8.19
CA PHE A 395 0.68 39.09 7.57
C PHE A 395 1.44 37.89 6.98
N LEU A 396 0.96 36.67 7.25
CA LEU A 396 1.70 35.41 7.07
C LEU A 396 2.16 35.17 5.62
N LEU A 397 1.39 35.65 4.64
CA LEU A 397 1.62 35.41 3.23
C LEU A 397 1.99 36.71 2.48
N PRO A 398 2.73 36.62 1.35
CA PRO A 398 2.84 37.72 0.41
C PRO A 398 1.46 38.03 -0.19
N THR A 399 1.26 39.25 -0.68
CA THR A 399 0.02 39.64 -1.35
C THR A 399 -0.16 38.83 -2.63
N ASP A 400 -1.26 38.09 -2.77
CA ASP A 400 -1.56 37.31 -3.97
C ASP A 400 -2.13 38.21 -5.08
N VAL A 401 -1.22 38.91 -5.75
CA VAL A 401 -1.53 39.83 -6.86
C VAL A 401 -2.11 39.09 -8.06
N ASP A 402 -1.73 37.82 -8.27
CA ASP A 402 -2.22 37.01 -9.37
C ASP A 402 -3.69 36.62 -9.19
N PHE A 403 -4.10 36.27 -7.97
CA PHE A 403 -5.51 36.05 -7.65
C PHE A 403 -6.34 37.32 -7.91
N ILE A 404 -5.88 38.47 -7.43
CA ILE A 404 -6.57 39.76 -7.60
C ILE A 404 -6.74 40.10 -9.09
N LYS A 405 -5.69 39.90 -9.91
CA LYS A 405 -5.73 40.13 -11.36
C LYS A 405 -6.65 39.15 -12.10
N LYS A 406 -6.71 37.88 -11.67
CA LYS A 406 -7.54 36.84 -12.30
C LYS A 406 -9.02 36.94 -11.92
N HIS A 407 -9.33 37.45 -10.73
CA HIS A 407 -10.69 37.53 -10.20
C HIS A 407 -11.03 38.95 -9.66
N PRO A 408 -10.99 39.99 -10.52
CA PRO A 408 -11.18 41.37 -10.09
C PRO A 408 -12.60 41.65 -9.56
N ASP A 409 -13.61 40.94 -10.07
CA ASP A 409 -15.00 41.02 -9.62
C ASP A 409 -15.17 40.45 -8.19
N VAL A 410 -14.50 39.33 -7.89
CA VAL A 410 -14.46 38.75 -6.54
C VAL A 410 -13.72 39.69 -5.60
N ALA A 411 -12.55 40.20 -5.99
CA ALA A 411 -11.78 41.15 -5.18
C ALA A 411 -12.59 42.41 -4.85
N HIS A 412 -13.29 42.98 -5.85
CA HIS A 412 -14.16 44.14 -5.65
C HIS A 412 -15.34 43.84 -4.70
N ARG A 413 -16.04 42.71 -4.87
CA ARG A 413 -17.12 42.30 -3.95
C ARG A 413 -16.60 42.09 -2.51
N GLN A 414 -15.42 41.49 -2.36
CA GLN A 414 -14.80 41.28 -1.04
C GLN A 414 -14.41 42.61 -0.37
N ASN A 415 -13.93 43.59 -1.15
CA ASN A 415 -13.69 44.95 -0.63
C ASN A 415 -14.99 45.61 -0.13
N MET A 416 -16.09 45.47 -0.86
CA MET A 416 -17.41 45.98 -0.43
C MET A 416 -17.91 45.29 0.85
N LEU A 417 -17.64 43.99 1.04
CA LEU A 417 -17.90 43.30 2.31
C LEU A 417 -17.06 43.86 3.46
N TRP A 418 -15.77 44.16 3.23
CA TRP A 418 -14.91 44.78 4.25
C TRP A 418 -15.35 46.19 4.64
N LEU A 419 -15.82 47.02 3.70
CA LEU A 419 -16.43 48.32 4.02
C LEU A 419 -17.69 48.15 4.90
N GLY A 420 -18.51 47.13 4.62
CA GLY A 420 -19.67 46.78 5.44
C GLY A 420 -19.30 46.23 6.83
N ILE A 421 -18.13 45.60 6.98
CA ILE A 421 -17.58 45.18 8.28
C ILE A 421 -17.02 46.39 9.03
N GLN A 422 -16.25 47.25 8.37
CA GLN A 422 -15.71 48.49 8.94
C GLN A 422 -16.82 49.34 9.56
N SER A 423 -17.92 49.60 8.86
CA SER A 423 -19.06 50.37 9.38
C SER A 423 -19.74 49.72 10.62
N LYS A 424 -19.56 48.41 10.84
CA LYS A 424 -19.99 47.73 12.07
C LYS A 424 -18.95 47.87 13.19
N LEU A 425 -17.67 47.85 12.86
CA LEU A 425 -16.56 48.02 13.81
C LEU A 425 -16.51 49.45 14.35
N GLU A 426 -16.67 50.47 13.51
CA GLU A 426 -16.72 51.90 13.88
C GLU A 426 -17.85 52.24 14.88
N LYS A 427 -18.90 51.40 14.97
CA LYS A 427 -19.99 51.56 15.94
C LYS A 427 -19.68 50.96 17.32
N VAL A 428 -18.62 50.17 17.43
CA VAL A 428 -18.28 49.38 18.63
C VAL A 428 -16.92 49.80 19.20
N PHE A 429 -15.97 50.13 18.33
CA PHE A 429 -14.63 50.56 18.69
C PHE A 429 -14.43 52.02 18.25
N VAL A 430 -13.87 52.83 19.16
CA VAL A 430 -13.52 54.23 18.87
C VAL A 430 -12.08 54.26 18.40
N PHE A 431 -11.86 54.69 17.16
CA PHE A 431 -10.55 54.86 16.53
C PHE A 431 -10.64 56.00 15.51
N SER A 432 -9.64 56.88 15.42
CA SER A 432 -9.68 58.03 14.49
C SER A 432 -9.24 57.62 13.08
N LYS A 433 -9.52 58.45 12.06
CA LYS A 433 -9.00 58.21 10.70
C LYS A 433 -7.54 58.66 10.58
N GLU A 434 -7.13 59.60 11.41
CA GLU A 434 -5.78 60.15 11.49
C GLU A 434 -4.77 59.18 12.14
N ASP A 435 -5.22 58.28 13.03
CA ASP A 435 -4.37 57.24 13.64
C ASP A 435 -3.71 56.29 12.62
N PHE A 436 -4.26 56.20 11.39
CA PHE A 436 -3.90 55.19 10.39
C PHE A 436 -3.51 55.77 9.02
N MET A 437 -3.19 57.06 8.94
CA MET A 437 -2.47 57.59 7.79
C MET A 437 -0.99 57.18 7.85
N PRO A 438 -0.34 56.86 6.71
CA PRO A 438 1.10 56.71 6.68
C PRO A 438 1.74 58.03 7.12
N LYS A 439 2.33 58.08 8.31
CA LYS A 439 3.16 59.22 8.71
C LYS A 439 4.25 59.36 7.65
N SER A 440 4.35 60.56 7.07
CA SER A 440 5.39 60.89 6.10
C SER A 440 6.75 60.46 6.65
N CYS A 441 7.51 59.69 5.86
CA CYS A 441 8.81 59.18 6.28
C CYS A 441 9.70 60.34 6.80
N PRO A 442 10.33 60.18 7.97
CA PRO A 442 11.62 60.81 8.20
C PRO A 442 12.56 60.39 7.05
N GLN A 443 13.47 61.28 6.66
CA GLN A 443 14.33 61.04 5.49
C GLN A 443 15.15 59.73 5.60
N PRO A 444 15.51 59.11 4.46
CA PRO A 444 16.21 57.83 4.47
C PRO A 444 17.64 57.96 5.03
N GLU A 445 17.81 57.60 6.30
CA GLU A 445 19.11 57.21 6.83
C GLU A 445 19.59 55.89 6.18
N PRO A 446 20.91 55.68 6.05
CA PRO A 446 21.46 54.83 5.01
C PRO A 446 21.20 53.34 5.21
N VAL A 447 20.96 52.66 4.09
CA VAL A 447 20.77 51.20 4.01
C VAL A 447 21.95 50.48 4.64
N HIS A 448 21.70 49.71 5.71
CA HIS A 448 22.71 48.84 6.31
C HIS A 448 22.94 47.63 5.40
N ILE A 449 23.91 47.75 4.49
CA ILE A 449 24.33 46.66 3.60
C ILE A 449 25.09 45.62 4.44
N PRO A 450 24.79 44.31 4.32
CA PRO A 450 25.56 43.26 5.00
C PRO A 450 27.05 43.35 4.65
N GLY A 451 27.91 43.27 5.67
CA GLY A 451 29.36 43.54 5.55
C GLY A 451 30.03 42.77 4.41
N ASP A 452 29.67 41.50 4.20
CA ASP A 452 30.20 40.65 3.14
C ASP A 452 29.95 41.20 1.74
N HIS A 453 28.81 41.86 1.51
CA HIS A 453 28.46 42.42 0.21
C HIS A 453 29.18 43.76 -0.05
N VAL A 454 29.51 44.52 1.00
CA VAL A 454 30.40 45.69 0.91
C VAL A 454 31.83 45.22 0.65
N LEU A 455 32.31 44.22 1.40
CA LEU A 455 33.65 43.67 1.28
C LEU A 455 33.92 43.11 -0.12
N LYS A 456 32.95 42.38 -0.69
CA LYS A 456 33.09 41.78 -2.02
C LYS A 456 33.12 42.84 -3.14
N VAL A 457 32.25 43.85 -3.08
CA VAL A 457 32.27 44.98 -4.02
C VAL A 457 33.55 45.82 -3.85
N ALA A 458 34.07 45.96 -2.63
CA ALA A 458 35.36 46.62 -2.38
C ALA A 458 36.54 45.80 -2.95
N GLN A 459 36.54 44.48 -2.80
CA GLN A 459 37.55 43.58 -3.37
C GLN A 459 37.51 43.57 -4.91
N GLU A 460 36.32 43.51 -5.51
CA GLU A 460 36.16 43.58 -6.98
C GLU A 460 36.62 44.94 -7.53
N ARG A 461 36.28 46.04 -6.86
CA ARG A 461 36.81 47.38 -7.20
C ARG A 461 38.32 47.48 -6.99
N ALA A 462 38.87 46.90 -5.93
CA ALA A 462 40.31 46.88 -5.67
C ALA A 462 41.07 46.08 -6.74
N HIS A 463 40.59 44.89 -7.11
CA HIS A 463 41.17 44.10 -8.21
C HIS A 463 41.03 44.80 -9.57
N THR A 464 39.88 45.42 -9.84
CA THR A 464 39.69 46.19 -11.08
C THR A 464 40.69 47.35 -11.13
N ASN A 465 40.77 48.17 -10.07
CA ASN A 465 41.70 49.28 -9.95
C ASN A 465 43.18 48.84 -9.99
N GLN A 466 43.51 47.70 -9.39
CA GLN A 466 44.86 47.12 -9.47
C GLN A 466 45.19 46.70 -10.91
N SER A 467 44.21 46.19 -11.67
CA SER A 467 44.39 45.84 -13.08
C SER A 467 44.56 47.08 -13.98
N THR A 468 43.84 48.17 -13.71
CA THR A 468 44.04 49.46 -14.41
C THR A 468 45.37 50.09 -14.03
N LEU A 469 45.76 50.10 -12.75
CA LEU A 469 47.06 50.60 -12.30
C LEU A 469 48.23 49.78 -12.87
N MET A 470 48.10 48.46 -12.99
CA MET A 470 49.08 47.61 -13.70
C MET A 470 49.17 47.95 -15.19
N LYS A 471 48.05 48.23 -15.85
CA LYS A 471 48.00 48.68 -17.26
C LYS A 471 48.60 50.07 -17.43
N GLU A 472 48.30 51.02 -16.55
CA GLU A 472 48.91 52.35 -16.56
C GLU A 472 50.41 52.29 -16.24
N LEU A 473 50.85 51.40 -15.34
CA LEU A 473 52.27 51.19 -15.04
C LEU A 473 53.03 50.53 -16.21
N THR A 474 52.39 49.66 -16.99
CA THR A 474 52.99 49.11 -18.21
C THR A 474 53.08 50.17 -19.30
N VAL A 475 52.02 50.94 -19.55
CA VAL A 475 52.05 52.09 -20.48
C VAL A 475 53.07 53.15 -20.03
N LYS A 476 53.19 53.44 -18.72
CA LYS A 476 54.26 54.33 -18.21
C LYS A 476 55.64 53.72 -18.40
N LYS A 477 55.85 52.42 -18.20
CA LYS A 477 57.14 51.76 -18.45
C LYS A 477 57.52 51.73 -19.94
N GLU A 478 56.54 51.63 -20.84
CA GLU A 478 56.77 51.74 -22.28
C GLU A 478 57.12 53.18 -22.68
N ASN A 479 56.39 54.17 -22.16
CA ASN A 479 56.72 55.59 -22.37
C ASN A 479 58.08 55.99 -21.75
N PHE A 480 58.45 55.44 -20.59
CA PHE A 480 59.78 55.63 -19.98
C PHE A 480 60.93 54.93 -20.71
N LYS A 481 60.64 54.01 -21.65
CA LYS A 481 61.64 53.46 -22.58
C LYS A 481 61.82 54.31 -23.84
N ALA A 482 60.98 55.32 -24.06
CA ALA A 482 61.00 56.20 -25.23
C ALA A 482 61.51 57.63 -24.96
N GLY A 483 61.84 57.98 -23.71
CA GLY A 483 62.39 59.29 -23.32
C GLY A 483 63.34 59.17 -22.12
N GLY A 484 64.53 59.78 -22.21
CA GLY A 484 65.66 59.43 -21.35
C GLY A 484 65.96 60.33 -20.14
N SER A 485 66.60 59.71 -19.14
CA SER A 485 67.46 60.27 -18.08
C SER A 485 66.85 60.94 -16.84
N VAL A 486 67.69 60.97 -15.78
CA VAL A 486 67.56 61.65 -14.46
C VAL A 486 66.70 60.95 -13.38
N CYS A 487 67.01 60.95 -12.07
CA CYS A 487 68.25 60.67 -11.31
C CYS A 487 67.93 60.58 -9.79
N ILE A 488 68.24 59.43 -9.14
CA ILE A 488 68.67 59.21 -7.73
C ILE A 488 68.03 60.01 -6.56
N LYS A 489 67.47 59.29 -5.57
CA LYS A 489 67.95 59.40 -4.17
C LYS A 489 67.73 58.13 -3.32
N GLN A 490 68.82 57.64 -2.72
CA GLN A 490 68.91 56.68 -1.60
C GLN A 490 68.60 57.42 -0.27
N GLU A 491 68.40 56.85 0.93
CA GLU A 491 69.15 55.82 1.68
C GLU A 491 68.33 55.36 2.97
N PRO A 492 68.84 54.75 4.08
CA PRO A 492 68.42 53.36 4.42
C PRO A 492 68.04 53.01 5.91
N ILE A 493 67.67 51.73 6.12
CA ILE A 493 67.89 50.80 7.28
C ILE A 493 67.60 51.24 8.74
N SER A 494 66.80 50.42 9.43
CA SER A 494 67.07 49.95 10.82
C SER A 494 66.42 48.58 11.07
N ASP A 495 66.99 47.77 11.96
CA ASP A 495 66.83 46.31 12.05
C ASP A 495 66.46 45.84 13.48
N ARG A 496 66.03 44.57 13.63
CA ARG A 496 65.99 43.71 14.88
C ARG A 496 64.84 43.86 15.92
N GLU A 497 64.09 42.76 16.21
CA GLU A 497 64.18 41.74 17.32
C GLU A 497 63.39 42.19 18.59
N ASP A 498 62.71 41.38 19.43
CA ASP A 498 62.45 39.92 19.52
C ASP A 498 61.20 39.62 20.45
N GLU A 499 60.30 38.66 20.15
CA GLU A 499 60.09 37.32 20.81
C GLU A 499 59.25 37.32 22.15
N PRO A 500 58.72 36.17 22.71
CA PRO A 500 57.29 36.05 23.10
C PRO A 500 57.00 35.36 24.47
N MET A 501 55.76 34.87 24.71
CA MET A 501 55.27 33.71 25.55
C MET A 501 53.74 33.87 25.85
N ASP A 502 52.83 32.92 25.54
CA ASP A 502 52.42 31.68 26.24
C ASP A 502 51.68 31.89 27.60
N THR A 503 50.63 31.14 28.05
CA THR A 503 50.02 29.83 27.67
C THR A 503 48.58 29.64 28.24
N SER A 504 47.83 28.60 27.76
CA SER A 504 46.74 27.83 28.46
C SER A 504 45.33 28.45 28.69
N SER A 505 44.17 27.74 28.76
CA SER A 505 43.76 26.37 28.33
C SER A 505 42.22 26.10 28.43
N CYS A 506 41.74 25.05 27.73
CA CYS A 506 40.48 24.22 27.90
C CYS A 506 39.22 24.62 27.08
N LEU A 507 38.79 23.93 25.99
CA LEU A 507 38.16 22.57 25.83
C LEU A 507 36.72 22.45 26.39
N LEU A 508 35.68 21.88 25.76
CA LEU A 508 35.40 21.16 24.47
C LEU A 508 34.09 21.72 23.82
N ASN A 509 33.50 21.31 22.67
CA ASN A 509 33.49 20.04 21.91
C ASN A 509 32.85 20.21 20.49
N GLY A 510 33.05 19.27 19.54
CA GLY A 510 32.04 18.99 18.48
C GLY A 510 32.37 19.15 16.97
N SER A 511 33.10 18.18 16.41
CA SER A 511 32.97 17.58 15.05
C SER A 511 32.77 18.38 13.73
N VAL A 512 33.76 18.15 12.84
CA VAL A 512 33.63 17.74 11.40
C VAL A 512 32.96 18.68 10.39
N ASN A 513 33.78 19.13 9.43
CA ASN A 513 33.36 19.56 8.08
C ASN A 513 33.87 18.57 7.02
N GLY A 514 33.04 18.27 6.02
CA GLY A 514 33.43 17.57 4.79
C GLY A 514 33.11 18.42 3.55
N PHE A 515 33.97 18.36 2.54
CA PHE A 515 33.93 19.11 1.28
C PHE A 515 34.42 18.17 0.14
N PRO A 516 34.20 18.44 -1.16
CA PRO A 516 32.90 18.38 -1.85
C PRO A 516 32.94 17.52 -3.14
N GLY A 517 31.81 17.37 -3.84
CA GLY A 517 31.75 16.72 -5.16
C GLY A 517 30.65 17.28 -6.06
N TYR A 518 31.06 18.01 -7.11
CA TYR A 518 30.21 18.63 -8.14
C TYR A 518 29.25 17.65 -8.85
N PHE A 519 28.00 18.06 -9.14
CA PHE A 519 27.63 18.68 -10.44
C PHE A 519 26.18 19.18 -10.46
N SER A 520 25.80 19.86 -11.55
CA SER A 520 24.69 20.83 -11.65
C SER A 520 23.36 20.28 -12.22
N SER A 521 22.22 20.81 -11.74
CA SER A 521 21.19 21.44 -12.63
C SER A 521 20.02 22.11 -11.86
N VAL A 522 19.96 23.46 -11.94
CA VAL A 522 18.78 24.37 -12.10
C VAL A 522 17.57 24.28 -11.11
N PRO A 523 16.95 25.41 -10.67
CA PRO A 523 16.17 25.42 -9.43
C PRO A 523 14.63 25.50 -9.57
N THR A 524 13.92 24.77 -8.69
CA THR A 524 12.53 25.04 -8.28
C THR A 524 12.38 24.74 -6.79
N LYS A 525 12.63 25.73 -5.91
CA LYS A 525 12.67 25.53 -4.44
C LYS A 525 11.66 26.33 -3.59
N GLU A 526 10.89 27.27 -4.14
CA GLU A 526 9.95 28.06 -3.33
C GLU A 526 8.59 27.39 -3.08
N LEU A 527 8.10 26.52 -3.98
CA LEU A 527 6.81 25.82 -3.80
C LEU A 527 6.82 24.72 -2.71
N THR A 528 7.98 24.22 -2.31
CA THR A 528 8.08 23.08 -1.38
C THR A 528 7.94 23.43 0.11
N LEU A 529 8.27 24.65 0.53
CA LEU A 529 8.21 25.01 1.96
C LEU A 529 6.78 25.31 2.43
N LEU A 530 5.97 25.93 1.54
CA LEU A 530 4.58 26.28 1.82
C LEU A 530 3.72 25.01 1.94
N ASN A 531 3.87 24.06 1.00
CA ASN A 531 3.20 22.76 1.08
C ASN A 531 3.55 21.99 2.35
N LYS A 532 4.81 21.97 2.80
CA LYS A 532 5.18 21.30 4.07
C LYS A 532 4.49 21.89 5.30
N ARG A 533 4.28 23.21 5.38
CA ARG A 533 3.53 23.82 6.50
C ARG A 533 2.02 23.63 6.42
N VAL A 534 1.45 23.53 5.22
CA VAL A 534 0.03 23.20 5.01
C VAL A 534 -0.23 21.74 5.35
N LEU A 535 0.62 20.81 4.88
CA LEU A 535 0.56 19.38 5.23
C LEU A 535 0.80 19.10 6.72
N ASN A 536 1.61 19.88 7.42
CA ASN A 536 1.79 19.74 8.88
C ASN A 536 0.61 20.31 9.71
N LYS A 537 -0.43 20.86 9.06
CA LYS A 537 -1.65 21.39 9.70
C LYS A 537 -2.94 20.66 9.24
N ILE A 538 -2.83 19.68 8.34
CA ILE A 538 -3.94 18.83 7.86
C ILE A 538 -3.75 17.43 8.45
#